data_AF-A0A0S7XPI1-F1
#
_entry.id   AF-A0A0S7XPI1-F1
#
_cell.length_a   1.000
_cell.length_b   1.000
_cell.length_c   1.000
_cell.angle_alpha   90.00
_cell.angle_beta   90.00
_cell.angle_gamma   90.00
#
_symmetry.space_group_name_H-M   'P 1'
#
loop_
_entity.id
_entity.type
_entity.pdbx_description
1 polymer ?
#
loop_
_entity_poly.entity_id
_entity_poly.type
_entity_poly.pdbx_seq_one_letter_code
_entity_poly.pdbx_strand_id
1 'polypeptide(L)'
;MILAIDPGKDKCGLAVLDVSGNVIEKEILLREHVPNALPYYVAKYGVSTLVVGRSAFGKELERELSKLDLKTNLIFVSEKHSTLEARKRYWKENGPKGLWKLIPTSLRVPPAPVDDYAAVIIGERFLAG
;
A
#
# COMPACT_ATOMS: atom_id res chain seq x y z
N MET A 1 5.83 -2.63 -13.35
CA MET A 1 5.16 -1.68 -12.43
C MET A 1 4.10 -2.42 -11.63
N ILE A 2 3.83 -1.97 -10.41
CA ILE A 2 2.69 -2.43 -9.60
C ILE A 2 1.73 -1.26 -9.37
N LEU A 3 0.46 -1.57 -9.14
CA LEU A 3 -0.52 -0.61 -8.62
C LEU A 3 -1.02 -1.09 -7.28
N ALA A 4 -0.67 -0.37 -6.22
CA ALA A 4 -1.14 -0.61 -4.88
C ALA A 4 -2.42 0.18 -4.60
N ILE A 5 -3.37 -0.46 -3.91
CA ILE A 5 -4.68 0.08 -3.59
C ILE A 5 -4.90 -0.10 -2.09
N ASP A 6 -5.16 1.00 -1.40
CA ASP A 6 -5.66 1.01 -0.03
C ASP A 6 -7.19 1.17 -0.04
N PRO A 7 -7.96 0.10 0.22
CA PRO A 7 -9.41 0.14 0.13
C PRO A 7 -10.06 0.69 1.39
N GLY A 8 -10.68 1.87 1.26
CA GLY A 8 -11.58 2.44 2.26
C GLY A 8 -13.05 2.34 1.87
N LYS A 9 -13.92 2.77 2.79
CA LYS A 9 -15.39 2.73 2.62
C LYS A 9 -15.86 3.63 1.46
N ASP A 10 -15.47 4.91 1.52
CA ASP A 10 -15.94 5.93 0.57
C ASP A 10 -14.86 6.31 -0.44
N LYS A 11 -13.59 6.09 -0.09
CA LYS A 11 -12.41 6.45 -0.90
C LYS A 11 -11.37 5.35 -0.85
N CYS A 12 -10.58 5.25 -1.91
CA CYS A 12 -9.41 4.39 -2.00
C CYS A 12 -8.18 5.23 -2.32
N GLY A 13 -7.07 4.93 -1.64
CA GLY A 13 -5.75 5.39 -2.06
C GLY A 13 -5.22 4.50 -3.17
N LEU A 14 -4.61 5.08 -4.19
CA LEU A 14 -3.93 4.40 -5.29
C LEU A 14 -2.47 4.87 -5.35
N ALA A 15 -1.55 3.95 -5.62
CA ALA A 15 -0.15 4.26 -5.85
C ALA A 15 0.47 3.34 -6.89
N VAL A 16 1.04 3.92 -7.96
CA VAL A 16 1.85 3.19 -8.94
C VAL A 16 3.30 3.22 -8.48
N LEU A 17 3.91 2.05 -8.33
CA LEU A 17 5.32 1.91 -7.97
C LEU A 17 6.09 1.13 -9.03
N ASP A 18 7.36 1.47 -9.19
CA ASP A 18 8.32 0.61 -9.89
C ASP A 18 8.84 -0.53 -9.00
N VAL A 19 9.66 -1.41 -9.58
CA VAL A 19 10.22 -2.57 -8.86
C VAL A 19 11.23 -2.18 -7.78
N SER A 20 11.75 -0.95 -7.80
CA SER A 20 12.67 -0.42 -6.80
C SER A 20 11.93 0.27 -5.65
N GLY A 21 10.59 0.37 -5.73
CA GLY A 21 9.75 1.06 -4.75
C GLY A 21 9.57 2.55 -5.00
N ASN A 22 10.04 3.09 -6.13
CA ASN A 22 9.82 4.50 -6.44
C ASN A 22 8.35 4.73 -6.81
N VAL A 23 7.75 5.76 -6.21
CA VAL A 23 6.37 6.16 -6.51
C VAL A 23 6.34 6.96 -7.81
N ILE A 24 5.61 6.45 -8.80
CA ILE A 24 5.44 7.06 -10.12
C ILE A 24 4.23 7.99 -10.13
N GLU A 25 3.11 7.53 -9.58
CA GLU A 25 1.87 8.31 -9.46
C GLU A 25 1.13 7.86 -8.18
N LYS A 26 0.40 8.78 -7.54
CA LYS A 26 -0.52 8.46 -6.45
C LYS A 26 -1.77 9.32 -6.55
N GLU A 27 -2.91 8.76 -6.19
CA GLU A 27 -4.21 9.43 -6.27
C GLU A 27 -5.14 8.91 -5.17
N ILE A 28 -6.10 9.74 -4.74
CA ILE A 28 -7.22 9.30 -3.94
C ILE A 28 -8.48 9.38 -4.79
N LEU A 29 -9.14 8.24 -4.99
CA LEU A 29 -10.37 8.13 -5.76
C LEU A 29 -11.55 7.80 -4.86
N LEU A 30 -12.76 8.21 -5.27
CA LEU A 30 -13.98 7.65 -4.68
C LEU A 30 -14.02 6.15 -4.96
N ARG A 31 -14.48 5.37 -3.98
CA ARG A 31 -14.48 3.89 -4.04
C ARG A 31 -15.19 3.34 -5.28
N GLU A 32 -16.29 4.00 -5.68
CA GLU A 32 -17.09 3.63 -6.86
C GLU A 32 -16.38 3.87 -8.19
N HIS A 33 -15.40 4.78 -8.25
CA HIS A 33 -14.66 5.08 -9.46
C HIS A 33 -13.46 4.15 -9.68
N VAL A 34 -13.01 3.43 -8.64
CA VAL A 34 -11.82 2.58 -8.71
C VAL A 34 -11.90 1.55 -9.85
N PRO A 35 -12.96 0.73 -9.98
CA PRO A 35 -13.00 -0.30 -11.03
C PRO A 35 -12.86 0.29 -12.45
N ASN A 36 -13.44 1.47 -12.69
CA ASN A 36 -13.41 2.15 -13.98
C ASN A 36 -12.06 2.84 -14.27
N ALA A 37 -11.32 3.21 -13.22
CA ALA A 37 -10.01 3.85 -13.37
C ALA A 37 -8.88 2.83 -13.65
N LEU A 38 -9.01 1.58 -13.18
CA LEU A 38 -7.93 0.59 -13.29
C LEU A 38 -7.44 0.32 -14.72
N PRO A 39 -8.29 0.18 -15.75
CA PRO A 39 -7.80 -0.03 -17.12
C PRO A 39 -6.86 1.07 -17.60
N TYR A 40 -7.11 2.32 -17.22
CA TYR A 40 -6.24 3.45 -17.54
C TYR A 40 -4.85 3.29 -16.89
N TYR A 41 -4.80 2.98 -15.59
CA TYR A 41 -3.53 2.76 -14.90
C TYR A 41 -2.76 1.57 -15.48
N VAL A 42 -3.46 0.47 -15.78
CA VAL A 42 -2.85 -0.73 -16.38
C VAL A 42 -2.25 -0.42 -17.74
N ALA A 43 -2.99 0.27 -18.62
CA ALA A 43 -2.51 0.63 -19.94
C ALA A 43 -1.38 1.69 -19.91
N LYS A 44 -1.55 2.75 -19.12
CA LYS A 44 -0.60 3.88 -19.05
C LYS A 44 0.76 3.45 -18.50
N TYR A 45 0.77 2.60 -17.48
CA TYR A 45 1.98 2.24 -16.75
C TYR A 45 2.49 0.84 -17.01
N GLY A 46 1.79 0.03 -17.80
CA GLY A 46 2.13 -1.38 -17.98
C GLY A 46 2.11 -2.12 -16.63
N VAL A 47 1.06 -1.89 -15.82
CA VAL A 47 0.92 -2.55 -14.53
C VAL A 47 0.70 -4.03 -14.76
N SER A 48 1.53 -4.88 -14.16
CA SER A 48 1.40 -6.34 -14.23
C SER A 48 0.71 -6.92 -12.99
N THR A 49 0.70 -6.17 -11.89
CA THR A 49 0.22 -6.65 -10.58
C THR A 49 -0.57 -5.55 -9.86
N LEU A 50 -1.80 -5.87 -9.49
CA LEU A 50 -2.63 -5.11 -8.56
C LEU A 50 -2.39 -5.64 -7.14
N VAL A 51 -2.04 -4.75 -6.22
CA VAL A 51 -1.74 -5.06 -4.83
C VAL A 51 -2.80 -4.39 -3.96
N VAL A 52 -3.61 -5.16 -3.24
CA VAL A 52 -4.73 -4.62 -2.46
C VAL A 52 -4.48 -4.84 -0.97
N GLY A 53 -4.66 -3.78 -0.18
CA GLY A 53 -4.66 -3.85 1.28
C GLY A 53 -5.73 -4.82 1.80
N ARG A 54 -5.34 -5.75 2.68
CA ARG A 54 -6.27 -6.76 3.19
C ARG A 54 -7.14 -6.18 4.32
N SER A 55 -8.26 -5.58 3.93
CA SER A 55 -9.32 -5.10 4.84
C SER A 55 -10.68 -5.75 4.49
N ALA A 56 -11.73 -5.44 5.26
CA ALA A 56 -13.09 -5.84 4.90
C ALA A 56 -13.50 -5.24 3.52
N PHE A 57 -13.20 -3.96 3.30
CA PHE A 57 -13.43 -3.27 2.03
C PHE A 57 -12.55 -3.82 0.90
N GLY A 58 -11.35 -4.33 1.21
CA GLY A 58 -10.50 -5.02 0.25
C GLY A 58 -11.12 -6.30 -0.31
N LYS A 59 -11.83 -7.07 0.52
CA LYS A 59 -12.58 -8.26 0.06
C LYS A 59 -13.79 -7.91 -0.80
N GLU A 60 -14.43 -6.78 -0.54
CA GLU A 60 -15.52 -6.29 -1.38
C GLU A 60 -14.98 -5.83 -2.75
N LEU A 61 -13.88 -5.08 -2.73
CA LEU A 61 -13.17 -4.67 -3.94
C LEU A 61 -12.72 -5.88 -4.76
N GLU A 62 -12.20 -6.94 -4.13
CA GLU A 62 -11.83 -8.20 -4.81
C GLU A 62 -12.94 -8.72 -5.74
N ARG A 63 -14.18 -8.77 -5.25
CA ARG A 63 -15.33 -9.30 -6.00
C ARG A 63 -15.73 -8.42 -7.18
N GLU A 64 -15.40 -7.14 -7.13
CA GLU A 64 -15.61 -6.22 -8.24
C GLU A 64 -14.47 -6.34 -9.25
N LEU A 65 -13.23 -6.41 -8.77
CA LEU A 65 -12.05 -6.55 -9.62
C LEU A 65 -12.03 -7.90 -10.36
N SER A 66 -12.53 -8.97 -9.74
CA SER A 66 -12.63 -10.28 -10.38
C SER A 66 -13.60 -10.32 -11.57
N LYS A 67 -14.47 -9.32 -11.71
CA LYS A 67 -15.37 -9.17 -12.86
C LYS A 67 -14.71 -8.40 -14.02
N LEU A 68 -13.60 -7.73 -13.75
CA LEU A 68 -12.82 -7.04 -14.77
C LEU A 68 -11.87 -8.05 -15.41
N ASP A 69 -11.89 -8.14 -16.74
CA ASP A 69 -10.92 -8.95 -17.51
C ASP A 69 -9.59 -8.19 -17.66
N LEU A 70 -8.95 -7.88 -16.53
CA LEU A 70 -7.64 -7.25 -16.49
C LEU A 70 -6.56 -8.33 -16.58
N LYS A 71 -5.64 -8.20 -17.54
CA LYS A 71 -4.46 -9.07 -17.69
C LYS A 71 -3.40 -8.77 -16.62
N THR A 72 -3.79 -8.79 -15.36
CA THR A 72 -2.96 -8.45 -14.20
C THR A 72 -3.14 -9.47 -13.08
N ASN A 73 -2.08 -9.72 -12.32
CA ASN A 73 -2.17 -10.51 -11.10
C ASN A 73 -2.81 -9.69 -9.99
N LEU A 74 -3.74 -10.28 -9.21
CA LEU A 74 -4.32 -9.64 -8.03
C LEU A 74 -3.74 -10.27 -6.76
N ILE A 75 -3.09 -9.48 -5.92
CA ILE A 75 -2.42 -9.94 -4.70
C ILE A 75 -2.90 -9.14 -3.50
N PHE A 76 -3.22 -9.83 -2.40
CA PHE A 76 -3.60 -9.20 -1.14
C PHE A 76 -2.44 -9.15 -0.16
N VAL A 77 -2.12 -7.95 0.33
CA VAL A 77 -1.09 -7.72 1.35
C VAL A 77 -1.75 -7.52 2.70
N SER A 78 -1.35 -8.31 3.70
CA SER A 78 -1.92 -8.20 5.04
C SER A 78 -1.44 -6.95 5.76
N GLU A 79 -2.36 -6.25 6.42
CA GLU A 79 -2.02 -5.22 7.41
C GLU A 79 -1.46 -5.84 8.72
N LYS A 80 -1.77 -7.11 8.97
CA LYS A 80 -1.37 -7.86 10.16
C LYS A 80 0.14 -8.11 10.19
N HIS A 81 0.74 -7.81 11.35
CA HIS A 81 2.16 -7.97 11.75
C HIS A 81 3.15 -6.88 11.33
N SER A 82 2.71 -5.87 10.59
CA SER A 82 3.60 -4.79 10.11
C SER A 82 4.19 -3.91 11.23
N THR A 83 3.45 -3.65 12.30
CA THR A 83 3.90 -2.74 13.37
C THR A 83 5.05 -3.29 14.20
N LEU A 84 5.16 -4.61 14.35
CA LEU A 84 6.20 -5.27 15.16
C LEU A 84 7.47 -5.56 14.35
N GLU A 85 7.30 -5.98 13.09
CA GLU A 85 8.41 -6.33 12.21
C GLU A 85 9.06 -5.10 11.53
N ALA A 86 8.29 -4.11 11.04
CA ALA A 86 8.84 -2.86 10.47
C ALA A 86 9.65 -2.07 11.51
N ARG A 87 9.21 -2.18 12.75
CA ARG A 87 9.83 -1.64 13.94
C ARG A 87 11.12 -2.37 14.32
N LYS A 88 11.11 -3.71 14.42
CA LYS A 88 12.36 -4.46 14.60
C LYS A 88 13.38 -4.13 13.51
N ARG A 89 12.94 -3.96 12.26
CA ARG A 89 13.80 -3.64 11.11
C ARG A 89 14.36 -2.22 11.16
N TYR A 90 13.52 -1.21 11.43
CA TYR A 90 13.97 0.18 11.65
C TYR A 90 15.01 0.30 12.77
N TRP A 91 14.85 -0.45 13.88
CA TRP A 91 15.80 -0.42 15.01
C TRP A 91 17.08 -1.21 14.78
N LYS A 92 17.03 -2.21 13.89
CA LYS A 92 18.20 -2.95 13.43
C LYS A 92 19.09 -2.12 12.51
N GLU A 93 18.49 -1.24 11.70
CA GLU A 93 19.20 -0.38 10.73
C GLU A 93 19.58 0.99 11.31
N ASN A 94 18.74 1.60 12.16
CA ASN A 94 18.92 2.97 12.68
C ASN A 94 19.22 3.02 14.19
N GLY A 95 20.12 2.16 14.68
CA GLY A 95 20.41 1.98 16.12
C GLY A 95 20.29 3.26 16.98
N PRO A 96 19.58 3.23 18.12
CA PRO A 96 19.18 4.43 18.84
C PRO A 96 20.40 5.20 19.38
N LYS A 97 20.51 6.49 19.02
CA LYS A 97 21.48 7.42 19.60
C LYS A 97 20.82 8.27 20.69
N GLY A 98 21.50 8.39 21.84
CA GLY A 98 21.10 9.25 22.97
C GLY A 98 19.89 8.74 23.79
N LEU A 99 19.24 9.65 24.52
CA LEU A 99 18.11 9.41 25.44
C LEU A 99 16.91 8.68 24.81
N TRP A 100 16.82 8.71 23.47
CA TRP A 100 15.87 7.92 22.70
C TRP A 100 16.11 6.40 22.78
N LYS A 101 17.18 5.89 23.42
CA LYS A 101 17.35 4.46 23.76
C LYS A 101 16.32 3.94 24.75
N LEU A 102 15.78 4.81 25.61
CA LEU A 102 14.95 4.40 26.73
C LEU A 102 13.46 4.33 26.38
N ILE A 103 13.05 4.95 25.27
CA ILE A 103 11.64 4.93 24.86
C ILE A 103 11.42 3.69 24.00
N PRO A 104 10.60 2.72 24.49
CA PRO A 104 10.16 1.59 23.71
C PRO A 104 9.68 2.14 22.41
N THR A 105 10.07 1.45 21.38
CA THR A 105 9.96 2.01 20.06
C THR A 105 8.47 2.34 19.79
N SER A 106 7.54 1.68 20.54
CA SER A 106 6.08 1.44 20.33
C SER A 106 5.29 2.70 20.52
N LEU A 107 5.98 3.73 21.00
CA LEU A 107 5.46 5.01 21.42
C LEU A 107 5.95 6.14 20.50
N ARG A 108 6.52 5.82 19.33
CA ARG A 108 7.03 6.81 18.37
C ARG A 108 6.05 6.99 17.22
N VAL A 109 5.63 8.24 17.00
CA VAL A 109 4.67 8.65 15.95
C VAL A 109 5.43 9.37 14.83
N PRO A 110 5.24 9.01 13.54
CA PRO A 110 5.86 9.71 12.42
C PRO A 110 5.39 11.16 12.29
N PRO A 111 6.26 12.09 11.83
CA PRO A 111 5.99 13.54 11.84
C PRO A 111 5.21 14.13 10.65
N ALA A 112 4.69 13.31 9.72
CA ALA A 112 3.90 13.76 8.56
C ALA A 112 2.51 13.09 8.54
N PRO A 113 1.48 13.65 7.87
CA PRO A 113 0.17 12.99 7.77
C PRO A 113 0.35 11.66 7.03
N VAL A 114 0.29 10.57 7.79
CA VAL A 114 0.58 9.21 7.32
C VAL A 114 -0.57 8.66 6.47
N ASP A 115 -1.76 9.26 6.59
CA ASP A 115 -3.03 8.73 6.07
C ASP A 115 -3.10 8.70 4.53
N ASP A 116 -2.50 9.67 3.81
CA ASP A 116 -2.53 9.72 2.33
C ASP A 116 -1.50 8.78 1.66
N TYR A 117 -0.69 8.06 2.45
CA TYR A 117 0.37 7.18 1.95
C TYR A 117 0.09 5.68 2.14
N ALA A 118 -1.09 5.31 2.63
CA ALA A 118 -1.43 3.92 2.90
C ALA A 118 -1.20 3.00 1.68
N ALA A 119 -1.62 3.44 0.48
CA ALA A 119 -1.40 2.69 -0.76
C ALA A 119 0.09 2.54 -1.11
N VAL A 120 0.90 3.58 -0.88
CA VAL A 120 2.36 3.52 -1.09
C VAL A 120 2.97 2.48 -0.16
N ILE A 121 2.62 2.52 1.13
CA ILE A 121 3.11 1.56 2.13
C ILE A 121 2.72 0.13 1.78
N ILE A 122 1.51 -0.09 1.25
CA ILE A 122 1.07 -1.40 0.77
C ILE A 122 1.96 -1.89 -0.38
N GLY A 123 2.25 -1.01 -1.35
CA GLY A 123 3.11 -1.31 -2.48
C GLY A 123 4.55 -1.62 -2.06
N GLU A 124 5.15 -0.81 -1.20
CA GLU A 124 6.49 -1.03 -0.65
C GLU A 124 6.58 -2.35 0.10
N ARG A 125 5.56 -2.68 0.92
CA ARG A 125 5.50 -3.96 1.63
C ARG A 125 5.47 -5.15 0.69
N PHE A 126 4.69 -5.06 -0.39
CA PHE A 126 4.66 -6.10 -1.41
C PHE A 126 6.03 -6.33 -2.05
N LEU A 127 6.75 -5.24 -2.35
CA LEU A 127 8.08 -5.31 -2.97
C LEU A 127 9.16 -5.82 -1.99
N ALA A 128 8.98 -5.61 -0.68
CA ALA A 128 9.96 -5.98 0.34
C ALA A 128 9.97 -7.48 0.72
N GLY A 129 8.92 -8.25 0.37
CA GLY A 129 8.78 -9.68 0.67
C GLY A 129 8.25 -9.97 2.08
#